data_AF-A0A1E4JG28-F1
#
_entry.id   AF-A0A1E4JG28-F1
#
_cell.length_a   1.000
_cell.length_b   1.000
_cell.length_c   1.000
_cell.angle_alpha   90.00
_cell.angle_beta   90.00
_cell.angle_gamma   90.00
#
_symmetry.space_group_name_H-M   'P 1'
#
loop_
_entity.id
_entity.type
_entity.pdbx_description
1 polymer ?
#
loop_
_entity_poly.entity_id
_entity_poly.type
_entity_poly.pdbx_seq_one_letter_code
_entity_poly.pdbx_strand_id
1 'polypeptide(L)'
;MLNLSRHRRTAVLACLTVLAACSRGASIDDELADMAKSDATHATQGEEMPRYGASAQPVRVGEAGDRFPACGSTGQVTKLDEGAALPVRDAPFESGKTVDQLANGDSLYVCTRSLDQKWLGVVYSEARALDPACGVSRVGVDRGNYAGPCRSGWVSSAFVRLVG
;
A
#
# COMPACT_ATOMS: atom_id res chain seq x y z
N MET A 1 46.20 4.63 -54.13
CA MET A 1 46.05 6.10 -54.02
C MET A 1 46.10 6.47 -52.54
N LEU A 2 47.29 6.84 -52.06
CA LEU A 2 47.44 7.56 -50.79
C LEU A 2 47.00 9.00 -51.04
N ASN A 3 46.31 9.63 -50.09
CA ASN A 3 46.41 11.07 -50.00
C ASN A 3 46.61 11.51 -48.55
N LEU A 4 47.66 12.31 -48.43
CA LEU A 4 48.36 12.72 -47.23
C LEU A 4 47.87 14.13 -46.86
N SER A 5 47.75 14.37 -45.55
CA SER A 5 47.99 15.62 -44.81
C SER A 5 47.95 16.99 -45.51
N ARG A 6 47.34 17.97 -44.82
CA ARG A 6 48.01 19.25 -44.52
C ARG A 6 47.33 20.01 -43.37
N HIS A 7 48.07 20.14 -42.28
CA HIS A 7 47.91 21.15 -41.23
C HIS A 7 48.42 22.53 -41.69
N ARG A 8 47.97 23.59 -40.99
CA ARG A 8 48.61 24.91 -40.67
C ARG A 8 47.54 26.03 -40.71
N ARG A 9 47.43 27.03 -39.82
CA ARG A 9 48.29 27.63 -38.78
C ARG A 9 47.43 28.47 -37.80
N THR A 10 47.84 28.40 -36.53
CA THR A 10 47.97 29.44 -35.48
C THR A 10 47.45 30.88 -35.72
N ALA A 11 46.72 31.43 -34.73
CA ALA A 11 46.91 32.81 -34.25
C ALA A 11 46.41 32.94 -32.79
N VAL A 12 47.30 33.39 -31.93
CA VAL A 12 47.12 33.73 -30.51
C VAL A 12 46.39 35.07 -30.40
N LEU A 13 45.42 35.21 -29.48
CA LEU A 13 45.09 36.52 -28.92
C LEU A 13 44.66 36.36 -27.45
N ALA A 14 45.53 36.79 -26.55
CA ALA A 14 45.22 37.02 -25.15
C ALA A 14 44.68 38.45 -25.00
N CYS A 15 43.60 38.63 -24.25
CA CYS A 15 43.23 39.94 -23.70
C CYS A 15 42.57 39.74 -22.33
N LEU A 16 43.33 40.05 -21.28
CA LEU A 16 42.83 40.22 -19.91
C LEU A 16 41.93 41.46 -19.86
N THR A 17 40.73 41.34 -19.28
CA THR A 17 40.06 42.47 -18.64
C THR A 17 39.52 42.03 -17.27
N VAL A 18 39.95 42.77 -16.26
CA VAL A 18 39.52 42.69 -14.86
C VAL A 18 38.26 43.51 -14.70
N LEU A 19 37.20 42.95 -14.13
CA LEU A 19 36.13 43.71 -13.48
C LEU A 19 35.92 43.16 -12.06
N ALA A 20 36.35 43.96 -11.10
CA ALA A 20 35.90 43.89 -9.72
C ALA A 20 34.40 44.27 -9.67
N ALA A 21 33.59 43.48 -8.96
CA ALA A 21 32.27 43.91 -8.53
C ALA A 21 32.03 43.42 -7.09
N CYS A 22 31.81 44.39 -6.21
CA CYS A 22 31.75 44.28 -4.76
C CYS A 22 30.55 43.48 -4.26
N SER A 23 30.74 42.83 -3.11
CA SER A 23 29.70 42.31 -2.24
C SER A 23 28.62 43.36 -1.97
N ARG A 24 27.34 42.99 -2.17
CA ARG A 24 26.22 43.65 -1.48
C ARG A 24 25.78 42.70 -0.37
N GLY A 25 26.13 43.05 0.86
CA GLY A 25 25.45 42.50 2.04
C GLY A 25 24.06 43.12 2.11
N ALA A 26 23.04 42.32 1.85
CA ALA A 26 21.70 42.60 2.33
C ALA A 26 21.65 42.08 3.78
N SER A 27 21.27 42.95 4.70
CA SER A 27 21.13 42.70 6.13
C SER A 27 20.11 41.59 6.38
N ILE A 28 20.53 40.58 7.13
CA ILE A 28 19.77 39.37 7.50
C ILE A 28 18.60 39.73 8.44
N ASP A 29 18.58 40.96 8.96
CA ASP A 29 17.65 41.45 9.96
C ASP A 29 16.21 41.64 9.43
N ASP A 30 16.05 42.03 8.16
CA ASP A 30 14.73 42.18 7.54
C ASP A 30 14.10 40.84 7.17
N GLU A 31 14.91 39.82 6.85
CA GLU A 31 14.43 38.48 6.48
C GLU A 31 13.93 37.70 7.72
N LEU A 32 14.58 37.86 8.88
CA LEU A 32 14.10 37.28 10.14
C LEU A 32 12.75 37.86 10.57
N ALA A 33 12.50 39.14 10.31
CA ALA A 33 11.26 39.81 10.71
C ALA A 33 10.04 39.34 9.91
N ASP A 34 10.22 38.88 8.66
CA ASP A 34 9.14 38.30 7.86
C ASP A 34 8.98 36.79 8.11
N MET A 35 10.06 36.07 8.43
CA MET A 35 9.96 34.66 8.87
C MET A 35 9.20 34.53 10.20
N ALA A 36 9.35 35.46 11.15
CA ALA A 36 8.62 35.45 12.42
C ALA A 36 7.10 35.73 12.27
N LYS A 37 6.68 36.49 11.24
CA LYS A 37 5.26 36.73 10.96
C LYS A 37 4.58 35.56 10.26
N SER A 38 5.37 34.77 9.54
CA SER A 38 4.90 33.57 8.84
C SER A 38 4.54 32.45 9.82
N ASP A 39 5.26 32.37 10.95
CA ASP A 39 5.06 31.34 11.98
C ASP A 39 3.81 31.61 12.85
N ALA A 40 3.50 32.89 13.11
CA ALA A 40 2.36 33.28 13.95
C ALA A 40 0.97 33.06 13.29
N THR A 41 0.91 32.83 11.97
CA THR A 41 -0.36 32.57 11.26
C THR A 41 -0.65 31.08 11.09
N HIS A 42 0.32 30.21 11.41
CA HIS A 42 0.15 28.75 11.35
C HIS A 42 -0.06 28.08 12.72
N ALA A 43 0.00 28.84 13.82
CA ALA A 43 -0.18 28.33 15.19
C ALA A 43 -1.65 28.09 15.60
N THR A 44 -2.53 27.69 14.68
CA THR A 44 -3.89 27.19 15.01
C THR A 44 -4.30 26.07 14.07
N GLN A 45 -3.48 25.04 13.94
CA GLN A 45 -3.98 23.69 13.82
C GLN A 45 -3.13 22.85 14.75
N GLY A 46 -3.74 22.37 15.83
CA GLY A 46 -3.21 21.18 16.48
C GLY A 46 -3.30 20.07 15.46
N GLU A 47 -2.27 19.93 14.63
CA GLU A 47 -2.07 18.78 13.78
C GLU A 47 -1.88 17.61 14.74
N GLU A 48 -2.99 16.94 15.03
CA GLU A 48 -2.96 15.59 15.57
C GLU A 48 -2.07 14.81 14.59
N MET A 49 -0.80 14.60 14.99
CA MET A 49 0.05 13.59 14.36
C MET A 49 -0.84 12.38 14.15
N PRO A 50 -0.93 11.81 12.93
CA PRO A 50 -1.71 10.61 12.74
C PRO A 50 -1.21 9.65 13.80
N ARG A 51 -2.06 9.34 14.80
CA ARG A 51 -1.82 8.17 15.62
C ARG A 51 -1.60 7.10 14.56
N TYR A 52 -0.51 6.35 14.63
CA TYR A 52 -0.31 5.17 13.79
C TYR A 52 -1.33 4.12 14.25
N GLY A 53 -2.61 4.47 14.18
CA GLY A 53 -3.77 3.66 14.42
C GLY A 53 -4.06 3.05 13.08
N ALA A 54 -3.57 1.82 12.92
CA ALA A 54 -4.23 0.77 12.16
C ALA A 54 -5.29 1.29 11.19
N SER A 55 -4.89 1.77 10.02
CA SER A 55 -5.86 1.98 8.95
C SER A 55 -6.35 0.60 8.52
N ALA A 56 -7.68 0.45 8.41
CA ALA A 56 -8.27 -0.75 7.86
C ALA A 56 -7.59 -1.07 6.51
N GLN A 57 -7.18 -2.32 6.33
CA GLN A 57 -6.52 -2.79 5.12
C GLN A 57 -7.49 -3.71 4.38
N PRO A 58 -8.10 -3.28 3.27
CA PRO A 58 -9.02 -4.13 2.53
C PRO A 58 -8.35 -5.41 2.02
N VAL A 59 -9.14 -6.49 1.93
CA VAL A 59 -8.71 -7.73 1.28
C VAL A 59 -8.48 -7.45 -0.20
N ARG A 60 -7.36 -7.95 -0.72
CA ARG A 60 -6.99 -7.81 -2.13
C ARG A 60 -7.33 -9.09 -2.90
N VAL A 61 -7.78 -8.93 -4.13
CA VAL A 61 -8.18 -9.99 -5.08
C VAL A 61 -7.43 -9.80 -6.39
N GLY A 62 -7.44 -10.84 -7.23
CA GLY A 62 -6.77 -10.81 -8.54
C GLY A 62 -5.24 -10.88 -8.43
N GLU A 63 -4.69 -11.40 -7.32
CA GLU A 63 -3.24 -11.41 -7.09
C GLU A 63 -2.47 -12.24 -8.11
N ALA A 64 -3.08 -13.27 -8.68
CA ALA A 64 -2.48 -14.12 -9.72
C ALA A 64 -2.59 -13.52 -11.14
N GLY A 65 -3.27 -12.39 -11.31
CA GLY A 65 -3.57 -11.77 -12.60
C GLY A 65 -4.92 -12.18 -13.18
N ASP A 66 -5.31 -11.48 -14.25
CA ASP A 66 -6.64 -11.57 -14.89
C ASP A 66 -6.98 -12.93 -15.49
N ARG A 67 -5.98 -13.77 -15.76
CA ARG A 67 -6.18 -15.13 -16.32
C ARG A 67 -6.55 -16.19 -15.30
N PHE A 68 -6.60 -15.84 -14.02
CA PHE A 68 -6.90 -16.76 -12.93
C PHE A 68 -8.13 -16.30 -12.15
N PRO A 69 -8.78 -17.19 -11.39
CA PRO A 69 -9.80 -16.79 -10.43
C PRO A 69 -9.29 -15.68 -9.50
N ALA A 70 -10.14 -14.71 -9.18
CA ALA A 70 -9.76 -13.58 -8.35
C ALA A 70 -9.23 -14.00 -6.96
N CYS A 71 -9.76 -15.09 -6.40
CA CYS A 71 -9.20 -15.75 -5.21
C CYS A 71 -8.65 -17.12 -5.59
N GLY A 72 -7.40 -17.38 -5.22
CA GLY A 72 -6.64 -18.52 -5.73
C GLY A 72 -6.97 -19.87 -5.08
N SER A 73 -7.72 -19.90 -3.98
CA SER A 73 -8.10 -21.15 -3.30
C SER A 73 -9.37 -20.96 -2.46
N THR A 74 -9.94 -22.08 -1.99
CA THR A 74 -10.98 -22.07 -0.97
C THR A 74 -10.45 -22.62 0.35
N GLY A 75 -11.16 -22.38 1.44
CA GLY A 75 -10.79 -22.88 2.75
C GLY A 75 -11.99 -23.09 3.64
N GLN A 76 -11.77 -23.83 4.72
CA GLN A 76 -12.73 -24.06 5.77
C GLN A 76 -12.13 -23.72 7.13
N VAL A 77 -12.91 -23.04 7.96
CA VAL A 77 -12.52 -22.74 9.35
C VAL A 77 -12.54 -24.02 10.18
N THR A 78 -11.47 -24.26 10.93
CA THR A 78 -11.23 -25.49 11.69
C THR A 78 -10.42 -25.19 12.95
N LYS A 79 -10.38 -26.16 13.87
CA LYS A 79 -9.52 -26.14 15.09
C LYS A 79 -9.89 -25.04 16.09
N LEU A 80 -11.11 -24.51 16.02
CA LEU A 80 -11.66 -23.74 17.12
C LEU A 80 -12.15 -24.71 18.20
N ASP A 81 -11.99 -24.32 19.46
CA ASP A 81 -12.61 -25.01 20.59
C ASP A 81 -14.14 -24.90 20.53
N GLU A 82 -14.84 -25.73 21.30
CA GLU A 82 -16.30 -25.69 21.37
C GLU A 82 -16.79 -24.32 21.88
N GLY A 83 -17.73 -23.71 21.15
CA GLY A 83 -18.25 -22.37 21.45
C GLY A 83 -17.32 -21.20 21.11
N ALA A 84 -16.09 -21.46 20.62
CA ALA A 84 -15.20 -20.41 20.14
C ALA A 84 -15.51 -19.98 18.70
N ALA A 85 -15.13 -18.76 18.36
CA ALA A 85 -15.27 -18.21 17.02
C ALA A 85 -13.95 -17.54 16.56
N LEU A 86 -13.66 -17.66 15.27
CA LEU A 86 -12.50 -17.04 14.64
C LEU A 86 -12.82 -15.57 14.32
N PRO A 87 -12.12 -14.58 14.92
CA PRO A 87 -12.33 -13.19 14.58
C PRO A 87 -11.90 -12.90 13.14
N VAL A 88 -12.78 -12.24 12.40
CA VAL A 88 -12.45 -11.59 11.13
C VAL A 88 -12.08 -10.15 11.44
N ARG A 89 -10.89 -9.73 11.02
CA ARG A 89 -10.33 -8.42 11.31
C ARG A 89 -10.32 -7.51 10.09
N ASP A 90 -10.31 -6.20 10.31
CA ASP A 90 -10.18 -5.20 9.26
C ASP A 90 -8.75 -5.03 8.74
N ALA A 91 -7.75 -5.62 9.40
CA ALA A 91 -6.35 -5.60 9.00
C ALA A 91 -5.58 -6.85 9.49
N PRO A 92 -4.46 -7.23 8.86
CA PRO A 92 -3.74 -8.48 9.14
C PRO A 92 -2.78 -8.38 10.34
N PHE A 93 -3.32 -8.08 11.51
CA PHE A 93 -2.57 -8.11 12.77
C PHE A 93 -3.52 -8.27 13.97
N GLU A 94 -2.98 -8.71 15.11
CA GLU A 94 -3.79 -9.09 16.27
C GLU A 94 -4.57 -7.93 16.90
N SER A 95 -4.07 -6.70 16.82
CA SER A 95 -4.79 -5.50 17.28
C SER A 95 -5.78 -4.95 16.25
N GLY A 96 -5.93 -5.59 15.08
CA GLY A 96 -6.91 -5.20 14.06
C GLY A 96 -8.33 -5.34 14.60
N LYS A 97 -9.21 -4.40 14.27
CA LYS A 97 -10.57 -4.37 14.78
C LYS A 97 -11.32 -5.60 14.25
N THR A 98 -11.99 -6.32 15.14
CA THR A 98 -12.90 -7.40 14.76
C THR A 98 -14.14 -6.81 14.08
N VAL A 99 -14.43 -7.25 12.87
CA VAL A 99 -15.57 -6.82 12.05
C VAL A 99 -16.63 -7.91 11.86
N ASP A 100 -16.27 -9.17 12.07
CA ASP A 100 -17.17 -10.33 12.05
C ASP A 100 -16.53 -11.51 12.80
N GLN A 101 -17.25 -12.62 12.94
CA GLN A 101 -16.74 -13.87 13.50
C GLN A 101 -17.19 -15.07 12.64
N LEU A 102 -16.33 -16.08 12.55
CA LEU A 102 -16.59 -17.32 11.81
C LEU A 102 -16.56 -18.53 12.75
N ALA A 103 -17.42 -19.51 12.48
CA ALA A 103 -17.48 -20.76 13.23
C ALA A 103 -16.69 -21.88 12.54
N ASN A 104 -16.42 -22.97 13.27
CA ASN A 104 -15.91 -24.20 12.66
C ASN A 104 -16.86 -24.67 11.54
N GLY A 105 -16.30 -25.04 10.39
CA GLY A 105 -17.06 -25.51 9.23
C GLY A 105 -17.41 -24.43 8.22
N ASP A 106 -17.36 -23.15 8.59
CA ASP A 106 -17.61 -22.02 7.66
C ASP A 106 -16.64 -22.09 6.48
N SER A 107 -17.20 -21.96 5.28
CA SER A 107 -16.44 -22.00 4.02
C SER A 107 -16.17 -20.59 3.49
N LEU A 108 -14.97 -20.40 2.96
CA LEU A 108 -14.49 -19.09 2.51
C LEU A 108 -13.59 -19.20 1.28
N TYR A 109 -13.49 -18.10 0.54
CA TYR A 109 -12.48 -17.92 -0.51
C TYR A 109 -11.23 -17.28 0.10
N VAL A 110 -10.05 -17.79 -0.26
CA VAL A 110 -8.76 -17.25 0.18
C VAL A 110 -8.12 -16.50 -0.97
N CYS A 111 -7.98 -15.19 -0.81
CA CYS A 111 -7.70 -14.26 -1.91
C CYS A 111 -6.27 -13.72 -1.89
N THR A 112 -5.76 -13.44 -0.69
CA THR A 112 -4.41 -12.93 -0.48
C THR A 112 -3.85 -13.43 0.85
N ARG A 113 -2.55 -13.23 1.05
CA ARG A 113 -1.88 -13.48 2.33
C ARG A 113 -1.13 -12.22 2.79
N SER A 114 -0.97 -12.07 4.09
CA SER A 114 -0.05 -11.08 4.64
C SER A 114 1.40 -11.45 4.32
N LEU A 115 2.30 -10.46 4.40
CA LEU A 115 3.73 -10.67 4.15
C LEU A 115 4.37 -11.68 5.12
N ASP A 116 3.92 -11.67 6.37
CA ASP A 116 4.36 -12.63 7.40
C ASP A 116 3.64 -13.99 7.33
N GLN A 117 2.71 -14.14 6.38
CA GLN A 117 1.91 -15.34 6.13
C GLN A 117 1.02 -15.80 7.30
N LYS A 118 0.92 -15.01 8.36
CA LYS A 118 0.08 -15.32 9.52
C LYS A 118 -1.40 -15.05 9.25
N TRP A 119 -1.71 -14.24 8.24
CA TRP A 119 -3.07 -13.81 7.94
C TRP A 119 -3.47 -14.17 6.51
N LEU A 120 -4.71 -14.61 6.37
CA LEU A 120 -5.37 -14.81 5.09
C LEU A 120 -6.40 -13.70 4.90
N GLY A 121 -6.36 -13.03 3.75
CA GLY A 121 -7.44 -12.16 3.31
C GLY A 121 -8.51 -13.02 2.65
N VAL A 122 -9.72 -12.99 3.22
CA VAL A 122 -10.81 -13.92 2.87
C VAL A 122 -12.07 -13.17 2.44
N VAL A 123 -12.85 -13.82 1.57
CA VAL A 123 -14.20 -13.40 1.17
C VAL A 123 -15.17 -14.54 1.47
N TYR A 124 -16.32 -14.24 2.05
CA TYR A 124 -17.31 -15.25 2.44
C TYR A 124 -18.74 -14.68 2.37
N SER A 125 -19.69 -15.55 2.04
CA SER A 125 -21.11 -15.21 1.98
C SER A 125 -21.72 -15.12 3.38
N GLU A 126 -22.88 -14.49 3.49
CA GLU A 126 -23.65 -14.48 4.75
C GLU A 126 -24.13 -15.89 5.14
N ALA A 127 -24.36 -16.76 4.16
CA ALA A 127 -24.73 -18.16 4.37
C ALA A 127 -23.57 -19.04 4.86
N ARG A 128 -22.35 -18.48 4.98
CA ARG A 128 -21.12 -19.20 5.42
C ARG A 128 -20.77 -20.43 4.56
N ALA A 129 -21.24 -20.43 3.32
CA ALA A 129 -20.92 -21.40 2.29
C ALA A 129 -20.26 -20.71 1.08
N LEU A 130 -19.56 -21.48 0.23
CA LEU A 130 -19.04 -20.96 -1.03
C LEU A 130 -20.19 -20.52 -1.92
N ASP A 131 -20.19 -19.24 -2.29
CA ASP A 131 -21.21 -18.63 -3.13
C ASP A 131 -20.58 -17.93 -4.33
N PRO A 132 -20.86 -18.39 -5.57
CA PRO A 132 -20.40 -17.73 -6.79
C PRO A 132 -20.83 -16.25 -6.90
N ALA A 133 -21.90 -15.83 -6.22
CA ALA A 133 -22.36 -14.44 -6.18
C ALA A 133 -21.31 -13.48 -5.57
N CYS A 134 -20.35 -14.00 -4.81
CA CYS A 134 -19.21 -13.20 -4.34
C CYS A 134 -18.29 -12.73 -5.48
N GLY A 135 -18.39 -13.31 -6.68
CA GLY A 135 -17.69 -12.83 -7.87
C GLY A 135 -16.17 -13.06 -7.85
N VAL A 136 -15.67 -13.91 -6.95
CA VAL A 136 -14.23 -14.13 -6.76
C VAL A 136 -13.69 -15.43 -7.36
N SER A 137 -14.56 -16.31 -7.84
CA SER A 137 -14.19 -17.55 -8.53
C SER A 137 -14.03 -17.39 -10.04
N ARG A 138 -14.37 -16.21 -10.60
CA ARG A 138 -14.28 -15.90 -12.04
C ARG A 138 -12.91 -15.35 -12.42
N VAL A 139 -12.55 -15.55 -13.69
CA VAL A 139 -11.42 -14.89 -14.36
C VAL A 139 -11.79 -13.47 -14.81
N GLY A 140 -10.79 -12.69 -15.21
CA GLY A 140 -10.95 -11.32 -15.70
C GLY A 140 -11.28 -10.32 -14.59
N VAL A 141 -10.73 -10.55 -13.39
CA VAL A 141 -10.80 -9.60 -12.27
C VAL A 141 -9.43 -8.95 -12.11
N ASP A 142 -9.39 -7.64 -12.28
CA ASP A 142 -8.17 -6.86 -12.07
C ASP A 142 -7.71 -6.92 -10.61
N ARG A 143 -6.41 -6.83 -10.43
CA ARG A 143 -5.79 -6.81 -9.11
C ARG A 143 -6.21 -5.55 -8.34
N GLY A 144 -6.83 -5.73 -7.17
CA GLY A 144 -7.38 -4.59 -6.42
C GLY A 144 -8.03 -4.98 -5.10
N ASN A 145 -8.62 -3.98 -4.43
CA ASN A 145 -9.41 -4.20 -3.22
C ASN A 145 -10.72 -4.89 -3.60
N TYR A 146 -11.15 -5.85 -2.79
CA TYR A 146 -12.45 -6.47 -2.97
C TYR A 146 -13.57 -5.43 -2.73
N ALA A 147 -14.45 -5.29 -3.72
CA ALA A 147 -15.59 -4.37 -3.70
C ALA A 147 -16.91 -5.09 -4.06
N GLY A 148 -16.93 -6.42 -3.97
CA GLY A 148 -18.10 -7.25 -4.27
C GLY A 148 -19.12 -7.28 -3.12
N PRO A 149 -20.25 -7.98 -3.32
CA PRO A 149 -21.40 -7.93 -2.41
C PRO A 149 -21.22 -8.74 -1.11
N CYS A 150 -20.33 -9.72 -1.10
CA CYS A 150 -20.05 -10.55 0.08
C CYS A 150 -19.21 -9.84 1.14
N ARG A 151 -19.07 -10.45 2.32
CA ARG A 151 -18.22 -9.93 3.41
C ARG A 151 -16.76 -10.29 3.16
N SER A 152 -15.85 -9.50 3.72
CA SER A 152 -14.41 -9.73 3.60
C SER A 152 -13.63 -9.24 4.81
N GLY A 153 -12.47 -9.84 5.06
CA GLY A 153 -11.53 -9.37 6.08
C GLY A 153 -10.35 -10.33 6.24
N TRP A 154 -9.61 -10.16 7.33
CA TRP A 154 -8.40 -10.93 7.64
C TRP A 154 -8.64 -11.91 8.76
N VAL A 155 -8.19 -13.15 8.58
CA VAL A 155 -8.27 -14.20 9.60
C VAL A 155 -6.90 -14.84 9.81
N SER A 156 -6.66 -15.36 11.01
CA SER A 156 -5.42 -16.10 11.29
C SER A 156 -5.39 -17.38 10.45
N SER A 157 -4.26 -17.60 9.77
CA SER A 157 -4.06 -18.76 8.88
C SER A 157 -4.03 -20.08 9.64
N ALA A 158 -3.75 -20.06 10.95
CA ALA A 158 -3.69 -21.26 11.78
C ALA A 158 -5.03 -22.01 11.88
N PHE A 159 -6.14 -21.29 11.73
CA PHE A 159 -7.51 -21.80 11.86
C PHE A 159 -8.20 -22.06 10.52
N VAL A 160 -7.50 -21.92 9.39
CA VAL A 160 -8.06 -22.18 8.07
C VAL A 160 -7.33 -23.35 7.43
N ARG A 161 -8.09 -24.38 7.08
CA ARG A 161 -7.62 -25.47 6.23
C ARG A 161 -7.95 -25.13 4.79
N LEU A 162 -6.95 -25.09 3.93
CA LEU A 162 -7.19 -24.92 2.49
C LEU A 162 -7.83 -26.20 1.93
N VAL A 163 -8.81 -26.00 1.05
CA VAL A 163 -9.55 -27.05 0.36
C VAL A 163 -9.55 -26.66 -1.10
N GLY A 164 -9.06 -27.53 -1.97
CA GLY A 164 -8.87 -27.25 -3.41
C GLY A 164 -7.45 -27.46 -3.87
#